data_AF-A0A3D9V9Y7-F1
#
_entry.id   AF-A0A3D9V9Y7-F1
#
_cell.length_a   1.000
_cell.length_b   1.000
_cell.length_c   1.000
_cell.angle_alpha   90.00
_cell.angle_beta   90.00
_cell.angle_gamma   90.00
#
_symmetry.space_group_name_H-M   'P 1'
#
loop_
_entity.id
_entity.type
_entity.pdbx_description
1 polymer ?
#
loop_
_entity_poly.entity_id
_entity_poly.type
_entity_poly.pdbx_seq_one_letter_code
_entity_poly.pdbx_strand_id
1 'polypeptide(L)' 'MGERYVVRETRFGYGIWDLHANDWWIPRLDMTRRDAELIVEELNARA' A
#
# COMPACT_ATOMS: atom_id res chain seq x y z
N MET A 1 16.29 -0.90 6.59
CA MET A 1 15.58 -0.40 5.40
C MET A 1 14.21 0.05 5.87
N GLY A 2 13.82 1.29 5.59
CA GLY A 2 12.48 1.77 5.92
C GLY A 2 11.45 1.15 4.98
N GLU A 3 10.21 1.02 5.44
CA GLU A 3 9.09 0.60 4.59
C GLU A 3 8.93 1.64 3.46
N ARG A 4 8.92 1.19 2.19
CA ARG A 4 8.68 2.06 1.04
C ARG A 4 7.19 2.21 0.77
N TYR A 5 6.45 1.11 0.92
CA TYR A 5 5.02 1.08 0.69
C TYR A 5 4.26 0.89 2.00
N VAL A 6 3.11 1.55 2.14
CA VAL A 6 2.22 1.40 3.30
C VAL A 6 0.76 1.34 2.88
N VAL A 7 -0.04 0.61 3.63
CA VAL A 7 -1.50 0.58 3.43
C VAL A 7 -2.10 1.85 4.03
N ARG A 8 -3.02 2.48 3.29
CA ARG A 8 -3.82 3.60 3.78
C ARG A 8 -5.29 3.39 3.47
N GLU A 9 -6.13 3.76 4.41
CA GLU A 9 -7.58 3.77 4.24
C GLU A 9 -8.03 5.00 3.44
N THR A 10 -9.03 4.81 2.61
CA THR A 10 -9.67 5.85 1.79
C THR A 10 -11.18 5.76 1.97
N ARG A 11 -11.90 6.78 1.48
CA ARG A 11 -13.37 6.80 1.47
C ARG A 11 -14.04 5.66 0.66
N PHE A 12 -13.26 4.86 -0.06
CA PHE A 12 -13.76 3.77 -0.93
C PHE A 12 -13.13 2.40 -0.62
N GLY A 13 -12.38 2.26 0.48
CA GLY A 13 -11.63 1.03 0.80
C GLY A 13 -10.15 1.31 1.04
N TYR A 14 -9.30 0.31 0.80
CA TYR A 14 -7.86 0.40 1.06
C TYR A 14 -7.06 0.68 -0.21
N GLY A 15 -5.96 1.39 -0.06
CA GLY A 15 -4.98 1.64 -1.11
C GLY A 15 -3.56 1.51 -0.59
N ILE A 16 -2.60 1.56 -1.51
CA ILE A 16 -1.17 1.43 -1.22
C ILE A 16 -0.48 2.74 -1.57
N TRP A 17 0.24 3.29 -0.60
CA TRP A 17 0.94 4.56 -0.67
C TRP A 17 2.45 4.32 -0.79
N ASP A 18 3.11 4.97 -1.75
CA ASP A 18 4.57 4.99 -1.86
C ASP A 18 5.12 6.18 -1.06
N LEU A 19 5.82 5.89 0.04
CA LEU A 19 6.42 6.88 0.93
C LEU A 19 7.56 7.64 0.26
N HIS A 20 8.27 7.04 -0.70
CA HIS A 20 9.38 7.69 -1.39
C HIS A 20 8.86 8.66 -2.47
N ALA A 21 7.83 8.26 -3.22
CA ALA A 21 7.20 9.12 -4.22
C ALA A 21 6.25 10.16 -3.59
N ASN A 22 5.86 9.94 -2.32
CA ASN A 22 4.83 10.70 -1.63
C ASN A 22 3.52 10.78 -2.44
N ASP A 23 3.14 9.65 -3.05
CA ASP A 23 1.95 9.51 -3.86
C ASP A 23 1.35 8.10 -3.73
N TRP A 24 0.11 7.94 -4.21
CA TRP A 24 -0.54 6.65 -4.28
C TRP A 24 0.12 5.77 -5.35
N TRP A 25 0.66 4.63 -4.93
CA TRP A 25 1.02 3.58 -5.88
C TRP A 25 -0.25 2.94 -6.45
N ILE A 26 -1.22 2.63 -5.58
CA ILE A 26 -2.57 2.25 -5.99
C ILE A 26 -3.58 2.93 -5.07
N PRO A 27 -4.31 3.95 -5.56
CA PRO A 27 -5.13 4.80 -4.70
C PRO A 27 -6.37 4.11 -4.14
N ARG A 28 -6.93 3.12 -4.85
CA ARG A 28 -8.20 2.47 -4.51
C ARG A 28 -8.24 1.05 -5.04
N LEU A 29 -8.42 0.10 -4.14
CA LEU A 29 -8.67 -1.30 -4.47
C LEU A 29 -9.88 -1.77 -3.68
N ASP A 30 -10.79 -2.46 -4.35
CA ASP A 30 -11.87 -3.23 -3.69
C ASP A 30 -11.28 -4.54 -3.15
N MET A 31 -10.30 -4.41 -2.25
CA MET A 31 -9.66 -5.53 -1.57
C MET A 31 -9.72 -5.31 -0.07
N THR A 32 -9.61 -6.40 0.69
CA THR A 32 -9.60 -6.28 2.14
C THR A 32 -8.30 -5.62 2.61
N ARG A 33 -8.31 -5.05 3.82
CA ARG A 33 -7.08 -4.54 4.46
C ARG A 33 -5.96 -5.57 4.45
N ARG A 34 -6.30 -6.83 4.72
CA ARG A 34 -5.36 -7.94 4.78
C ARG A 34 -4.69 -8.20 3.42
N ASP A 35 -5.45 -8.11 2.33
CA ASP A 35 -4.90 -8.26 0.99
C ASP A 35 -3.91 -7.13 0.67
N ALA A 36 -4.25 -5.90 1.04
CA ALA A 36 -3.36 -4.75 0.87
C ALA A 36 -2.09 -4.88 1.72
N GLU A 37 -2.19 -5.40 2.96
CA GLU A 37 -1.05 -5.65 3.84
C GLU A 37 -0.11 -6.71 3.25
N LEU A 38 -0.64 -7.82 2.71
CA LEU A 38 0.16 -8.86 2.06
C LEU A 38 0.88 -8.34 0.81
N ILE A 39 0.22 -7.50 0.01
CA ILE A 39 0.85 -6.87 -1.17
C ILE A 39 1.96 -5.92 -0.72
N VAL A 40 1.72 -5.10 0.31
CA VAL A 40 2.73 -4.19 0.86
C VAL A 40 3.95 -4.95 1.40
N GLU A 41 3.73 -6.07 2.10
CA GLU A 41 4.79 -6.94 2.59
C GLU A 41 5.67 -7.45 1.43
N GLU A 42 5.05 -7.98 0.37
CA GLU A 42 5.77 -8.48 -0.80
C GLU A 42 6.52 -7.36 -1.54
N LEU A 43 5.92 -6.18 -1.67
CA LEU A 43 6.55 -5.03 -2.32
C LEU A 43 7.76 -4.52 -1.53
N ASN A 44 7.64 -4.44 -0.20
CA ASN A 44 8.74 -4.00 0.66
C ASN A 44 9.87 -5.03 0.73
N ALA A 45 9.56 -6.33 0.61
CA ALA A 45 10.58 -7.37 0.54
C ALA A 45 11.45 -7.30 -0.74
N ARG A 46 10.90 -6.69 -1.81
CA ARG A 46 11.56 -6.57 -3.13
C ARG A 46 12.16 -5.18 -3.41
N ALA A 47 11.82 -4.18 -2.61
CA ALA A 47 12.21 -2.78 -2.81
C ALA A 47 13.59 -2.44 -2.23
#